data_AF-A0AAW0G7L1-F1
#
_entry.id   AF-A0AAW0G7L1-F1
#
_cell.length_a   1.000
_cell.length_b   1.000
_cell.length_c   1.000
_cell.angle_alpha   90.00
_cell.angle_beta   90.00
_cell.angle_gamma   90.00
#
_symmetry.space_group_name_H-M   'P 1'
#
loop_
_entity.id
_entity.type
_entity.pdbx_description
1 polymer ?
#
loop_
_entity_poly.entity_id
_entity_poly.type
_entity_poly.pdbx_seq_one_letter_code
_entity_poly.pdbx_strand_id
1 'polypeptide(L)'
;MATLAYSPIHYSMSSPSSSPSSLRPSFAFAQIGDEIALVQLSQPFSSLLVSDIRVYRHEFLTIYRYSHNATVHPSDIHVLKRLDDLCTIGEDIPETITLPREIVSRFEGLSNNMKFQRMTTQSYRRTQSTSAYRTSATQIR
;
A
#
# COMPACT_ATOMS: atom_id res chain seq x y z
N MET A 1 58.42 8.09 50.30
CA MET A 1 58.41 8.87 49.04
C MET A 1 57.26 8.36 48.21
N ALA A 2 56.32 9.24 47.87
CA ALA A 2 55.05 8.92 47.24
C ALA A 2 55.18 8.99 45.71
N THR A 3 54.58 8.03 44.99
CA THR A 3 54.35 8.14 43.54
C THR A 3 52.95 7.63 43.25
N LEU A 4 52.04 8.57 42.99
CA LEU A 4 50.68 8.34 42.50
C LEU A 4 50.79 8.05 40.99
N ALA A 5 50.34 6.88 40.54
CA ALA A 5 50.12 6.60 39.13
C ALA A 5 48.62 6.54 38.88
N TYR A 6 48.10 7.63 38.31
CA TYR A 6 46.72 7.80 37.88
C TYR A 6 46.46 6.90 36.67
N SER A 7 45.56 5.93 36.80
CA SER A 7 45.10 5.11 35.66
C SER A 7 44.10 5.91 34.82
N PRO A 8 44.28 6.01 33.48
CA PRO A 8 43.34 6.73 32.62
C PRO A 8 42.04 5.94 32.47
N ILE A 9 40.92 6.60 32.74
CA ILE A 9 39.58 6.06 32.51
C ILE A 9 39.39 5.93 31.00
N HIS A 10 39.29 4.69 30.50
CA HIS A 10 38.86 4.42 29.13
C HIS A 10 37.35 4.71 29.03
N TYR A 11 37.01 5.92 28.61
CA TYR A 11 35.64 6.21 28.16
C TYR A 11 35.43 5.56 26.79
N SER A 12 34.98 4.31 26.78
CA SER A 12 34.44 3.68 25.57
C SER A 12 33.06 4.27 25.31
N MET A 13 33.03 5.44 24.68
CA MET A 13 31.83 6.00 24.06
C MET A 13 31.54 5.20 22.79
N SER A 14 30.87 4.05 22.95
CA SER A 14 30.21 3.38 21.85
C SER A 14 29.02 4.23 21.44
N SER A 15 29.28 5.29 20.67
CA SER A 15 28.23 6.05 20.01
C SER A 15 27.37 5.10 19.18
N PRO A 16 26.04 5.24 19.19
CA PRO A 16 25.17 4.39 18.38
C PRO A 16 25.58 4.58 16.93
N SER A 17 26.13 3.53 16.30
CA SER A 17 26.22 3.47 14.86
C SER A 17 24.80 3.30 14.34
N SER A 18 24.04 4.39 14.34
CA SER A 18 22.92 4.58 13.45
C SER A 18 23.53 4.66 12.06
N SER A 19 23.89 3.50 11.53
CA SER A 19 24.17 3.31 10.11
C SER A 19 23.11 4.13 9.37
N PRO A 20 23.46 5.07 8.48
CA PRO A 20 22.44 5.68 7.64
C PRO A 20 21.91 4.52 6.82
N SER A 21 20.80 3.93 7.27
CA SER A 21 20.06 2.91 6.55
C SER A 21 19.83 3.57 5.20
N SER A 22 20.57 3.10 4.19
CA SER A 22 20.54 3.66 2.86
C SER A 22 19.07 3.90 2.55
N LEU A 23 18.72 5.15 2.18
CA LEU A 23 17.36 5.61 1.91
C LEU A 23 16.84 4.88 0.65
N ARG A 24 16.76 3.56 0.73
CA ARG A 24 16.21 2.73 -0.31
C ARG A 24 14.71 2.98 -0.30
N PRO A 25 14.14 3.18 -1.48
CA PRO A 25 12.69 3.34 -1.58
C PRO A 25 12.02 2.08 -1.01
N SER A 26 11.11 2.30 -0.04
CA SER A 26 10.33 1.22 0.56
C SER A 26 9.11 0.96 -0.31
N PHE A 27 8.98 -0.26 -0.79
CA PHE A 27 7.86 -0.68 -1.64
C PHE A 27 6.95 -1.64 -0.90
N ALA A 28 5.65 -1.56 -1.17
CA ALA A 28 4.69 -2.48 -0.59
C ALA A 28 3.50 -2.70 -1.52
N PHE A 29 2.86 -3.86 -1.40
CA PHE A 29 1.46 -3.98 -1.80
C PHE A 29 0.59 -3.37 -0.73
N ALA A 30 -0.27 -2.44 -1.12
CA ALA A 30 -1.23 -1.83 -0.25
C ALA A 30 -2.61 -1.82 -0.91
N GLN A 31 -3.63 -1.98 -0.08
CA GLN A 31 -5.00 -1.68 -0.46
C GLN A 31 -5.24 -0.20 -0.21
N ILE A 32 -5.63 0.53 -1.25
CA ILE A 32 -6.06 1.94 -1.17
C ILE A 32 -7.54 1.97 -1.51
N GLY A 33 -8.38 2.24 -0.51
CA GLY A 33 -9.82 2.02 -0.61
C GLY A 33 -10.14 0.57 -0.96
N ASP A 34 -10.51 0.31 -2.20
CA ASP A 34 -10.90 -1.01 -2.68
C ASP A 34 -10.01 -1.57 -3.80
N GLU A 35 -8.86 -0.95 -4.06
CA GLU A 35 -7.91 -1.39 -5.07
C GLU A 35 -6.60 -1.81 -4.41
N ILE A 36 -6.04 -2.95 -4.83
CA ILE A 36 -4.69 -3.36 -4.43
C ILE A 36 -3.70 -2.87 -5.48
N ALA A 37 -2.76 -2.04 -5.04
CA ALA A 37 -1.71 -1.48 -5.88
C ALA A 37 -0.32 -1.70 -5.27
N LEU A 38 0.70 -1.62 -6.12
CA LEU A 38 2.08 -1.49 -5.67
C LEU A 38 2.33 -0.02 -5.34
N VAL A 39 2.84 0.25 -4.14
CA VAL A 39 3.09 1.61 -3.66
C VAL A 39 4.54 1.78 -3.23
N GLN A 40 5.09 2.97 -3.48
CA GLN A 40 6.31 3.44 -2.83
C GLN A 40 5.94 4.34 -1.66
N LEU A 41 6.40 3.97 -0.47
CA LEU A 41 6.16 4.71 0.76
C LEU A 41 7.25 5.76 0.95
N SER A 42 6.85 7.00 1.24
CA SER A 42 7.75 8.02 1.76
C SER A 42 8.13 7.67 3.20
N GLN A 43 9.43 7.63 3.51
CA GLN A 43 9.88 7.47 4.88
C GLN A 43 10.04 8.84 5.56
N PRO A 44 9.56 9.01 6.81
CA PRO A 44 8.90 8.02 7.65
C PRO A 44 7.40 7.85 7.31
N PHE A 45 6.98 6.61 7.03
CA PHE A 45 5.57 6.28 6.85
C PHE A 45 4.90 6.17 8.23
N SER A 46 3.99 7.09 8.54
CA SER A 46 3.28 7.14 9.81
C SER A 46 1.82 6.75 9.64
N SER A 47 1.32 5.84 10.48
CA SER A 47 -0.10 5.48 10.51
C SER A 47 -0.98 6.54 11.17
N LEU A 48 -0.42 7.69 11.56
CA LEU A 48 -1.13 8.77 12.23
C LEU A 48 -1.29 10.02 11.36
N LEU A 49 -0.45 10.15 10.33
CA LEU A 49 -0.43 11.31 9.46
C LEU A 49 -0.73 10.88 8.04
N VAL A 50 -1.38 11.79 7.33
CA VAL A 50 -1.56 11.69 5.89
C VAL A 50 -0.19 11.54 5.25
N SER A 51 -0.05 10.55 4.36
CA SER A 51 1.22 10.20 3.74
C SER A 51 1.14 10.34 2.22
N ASP A 52 2.18 10.93 1.63
CA ASP A 52 2.34 10.99 0.18
C ASP A 52 3.00 9.71 -0.31
N ILE A 53 2.31 9.00 -1.19
CA ILE A 53 2.77 7.74 -1.77
C ILE A 53 2.80 7.83 -3.28
N ARG A 54 3.67 7.02 -3.91
CA ARG A 54 3.64 6.84 -5.36
C ARG A 54 2.96 5.52 -5.68
N VAL A 55 1.98 5.56 -6.57
CA VAL A 55 1.17 4.41 -6.95
C VAL A 55 1.67 3.88 -8.29
N TYR A 56 1.89 2.57 -8.36
CA TYR A 56 2.31 1.85 -9.55
C TYR A 56 1.23 0.85 -9.97
N ARG A 57 0.85 0.92 -11.24
CA ARG A 57 -0.14 0.02 -11.83
C ARG A 57 0.54 -1.14 -12.53
N HIS A 58 -0.04 -2.32 -12.40
CA HIS A 58 0.37 -3.47 -13.18
C HIS A 58 0.10 -3.20 -14.67
N GLU A 59 1.12 -3.36 -15.50
CA GLU A 59 1.01 -3.19 -16.95
C GLU A 59 1.13 -4.54 -17.66
N PHE A 60 2.19 -5.31 -17.37
CA PHE A 60 2.41 -6.60 -18.01
C PHE A 60 3.28 -7.52 -17.16
N LEU A 61 2.91 -8.80 -17.06
CA LEU A 61 3.64 -9.86 -16.35
C LEU A 61 4.11 -9.42 -14.96
N THR A 62 5.37 -9.02 -14.85
CA THR A 62 6.07 -8.65 -13.64
C THR A 62 6.33 -7.15 -13.52
N ILE A 63 5.92 -6.38 -14.52
CA ILE A 63 6.22 -4.97 -14.71
C ILE A 63 5.08 -4.12 -14.17
N TYR A 64 5.44 -3.20 -13.29
CA TYR A 64 4.61 -2.17 -12.73
C TYR A 64 5.13 -0.81 -13.18
N ARG A 65 4.26 0.01 -13.74
CA ARG A 65 4.61 1.36 -14.18
C ARG A 65 4.02 2.38 -13.22
N TYR A 66 4.79 3.42 -12.94
CA TYR A 66 4.29 4.57 -12.20
C TYR A 66 2.99 5.10 -12.83
N SER A 67 2.03 5.40 -11.97
CA SER A 67 0.74 5.94 -12.37
C SER A 67 0.58 7.38 -11.90
N HIS A 68 0.66 7.61 -10.59
CA HIS A 68 0.44 8.93 -9.99
C HIS A 68 0.93 8.96 -8.54
N ASN A 69 1.03 10.17 -7.97
CA ASN A 69 1.18 10.37 -6.54
C ASN A 69 -0.20 10.51 -5.89
N ALA A 70 -0.36 9.92 -4.71
CA ALA A 70 -1.57 10.01 -3.93
C ALA A 70 -1.25 10.41 -2.49
N THR A 71 -2.09 11.27 -1.93
CA THR A 71 -2.04 11.71 -0.55
C THR A 71 -3.14 10.95 0.20
N VAL A 72 -2.76 9.97 1.02
CA VAL A 72 -3.72 9.03 1.63
C VAL A 72 -3.80 9.21 3.14
N HIS A 73 -5.01 9.19 3.68
CA HIS A 73 -5.23 9.12 5.12
C HIS A 73 -4.88 7.71 5.62
N PRO A 74 -4.28 7.53 6.81
CA PRO A 74 -3.88 6.22 7.30
C PRO A 74 -5.03 5.21 7.42
N SER A 75 -6.27 5.66 7.56
CA SER A 75 -7.46 4.78 7.55
C SER A 75 -7.82 4.26 6.16
N ASP A 76 -7.34 4.89 5.09
CA ASP A 76 -7.69 4.55 3.71
C ASP A 76 -6.63 3.69 3.03
N ILE A 77 -5.48 3.49 3.69
CA ILE A 77 -4.38 2.66 3.23
C ILE A 77 -4.10 1.51 4.19
N HIS A 78 -4.15 0.29 3.66
CA HIS A 78 -3.75 -0.91 4.39
C HIS A 78 -2.58 -1.58 3.69
N VAL A 79 -1.41 -1.51 4.33
CA VAL A 79 -0.21 -2.19 3.84
C VAL A 79 -0.38 -3.70 4.05
N LEU A 80 -0.49 -4.43 2.95
CA LEU A 80 -0.69 -5.88 2.95
C LEU A 80 0.65 -6.62 3.06
N LYS A 81 1.67 -6.15 2.33
CA LYS A 81 3.02 -6.76 2.34
C LYS A 81 4.08 -5.77 1.90
N ARG A 82 5.15 -5.66 2.69
CA ARG A 82 6.37 -4.94 2.31
C ARG A 82 7.28 -5.79 1.40
N LEU A 83 7.97 -5.11 0.50
CA LEU A 83 8.79 -5.67 -0.57
C LEU A 83 10.20 -5.08 -0.56
N ASP A 84 10.68 -4.64 0.61
CA ASP A 84 11.84 -3.75 0.76
C ASP A 84 13.14 -4.24 0.06
N ASP A 85 13.24 -5.54 -0.28
CA ASP A 85 14.36 -6.10 -1.06
C ASP A 85 13.94 -6.95 -2.29
N LEU A 86 12.64 -7.00 -2.60
CA LEU A 86 12.12 -7.87 -3.68
C LEU A 86 11.84 -7.11 -4.98
N CYS A 87 11.91 -5.78 -4.95
CA CYS A 87 11.67 -4.92 -6.10
C CYS A 87 12.97 -4.63 -6.86
N THR A 88 12.94 -4.78 -8.17
CA THR A 88 14.00 -4.27 -9.06
C THR A 88 13.48 -3.02 -9.76
N ILE A 89 14.15 -1.88 -9.58
CA ILE A 89 13.85 -0.67 -10.34
C ILE A 89 14.46 -0.84 -11.72
N GLY A 90 13.67 -0.71 -12.78
CA GLY A 90 14.18 -0.84 -14.15
C GLY A 90 15.16 0.27 -14.47
N GLU A 91 16.39 -0.08 -14.88
CA GLU A 91 17.42 0.89 -15.26
C GLU A 91 17.14 1.47 -16.66
N ASP A 92 16.59 0.65 -17.57
CA ASP A 92 16.34 1.03 -18.97
C ASP A 92 15.04 1.82 -19.19
N ILE A 93 14.04 1.63 -18.33
CA ILE A 93 12.72 2.26 -18.49
C ILE A 93 12.39 3.06 -17.22
N PRO A 94 12.34 4.39 -17.32
CA PRO A 94 12.12 5.24 -16.16
C PRO A 94 10.79 4.88 -15.49
N GLU A 95 10.81 4.89 -14.16
CA GLU A 95 9.63 4.70 -13.31
C GLU A 95 8.91 3.35 -13.48
N THR A 96 9.65 2.34 -13.95
CA THR A 96 9.18 0.95 -13.95
C THR A 96 9.80 0.15 -12.81
N ILE A 97 9.00 -0.74 -12.26
CA ILE A 97 9.41 -1.67 -11.21
C ILE A 97 9.08 -3.07 -11.69
N THR A 98 10.07 -3.95 -11.60
CA THR A 98 9.91 -5.37 -11.89
C THR A 98 9.89 -6.15 -10.59
N LEU A 99 8.88 -7.00 -10.44
CA LEU A 99 8.72 -7.91 -9.30
C LEU A 99 8.90 -9.36 -9.73
N PRO A 100 9.35 -10.27 -8.85
CA PRO A 100 9.35 -11.69 -9.15
C PRO A 100 7.93 -12.19 -9.46
N ARG A 101 7.79 -13.04 -10.49
CA ARG A 101 6.48 -13.58 -10.94
C ARG A 101 5.68 -14.22 -9.81
N GLU A 102 6.37 -14.94 -8.92
CA GLU A 102 5.76 -15.60 -7.77
C GLU A 102 5.07 -14.63 -6.82
N ILE A 103 5.63 -13.42 -6.67
CA ILE A 103 5.06 -12.36 -5.86
C ILE A 103 3.82 -11.81 -6.55
N VAL A 104 3.91 -11.50 -7.85
CA VAL A 104 2.78 -10.97 -8.62
C VAL A 104 1.59 -11.94 -8.60
N SER A 105 1.80 -13.23 -8.89
CA SER A 105 0.73 -14.22 -8.92
C SER A 105 0.00 -14.38 -7.58
N ARG A 106 0.72 -14.24 -6.45
CA ARG A 106 0.09 -14.26 -5.12
C ARG A 106 -0.85 -13.07 -4.89
N PHE A 107 -0.50 -11.89 -5.40
CA PHE A 107 -1.29 -10.66 -5.20
C PHE A 107 -2.38 -10.46 -6.24
N GLU A 108 -2.20 -10.94 -7.48
CA GLU A 108 -3.27 -10.99 -8.48
C GLU A 108 -4.46 -11.80 -7.98
N GLY A 109 -4.21 -12.93 -7.29
CA GLY A 109 -5.27 -13.71 -6.65
C GLY A 109 -6.08 -12.92 -5.62
N LEU A 110 -5.43 -12.04 -4.85
CA LEU A 110 -6.11 -11.19 -3.87
C LEU A 110 -6.93 -10.08 -4.56
N SER A 111 -6.35 -9.42 -5.57
CA SER A 111 -7.01 -8.35 -6.32
C SER A 111 -8.23 -8.85 -7.09
N ASN A 112 -8.12 -10.01 -7.74
CA ASN A 112 -9.21 -10.61 -8.51
C ASN A 112 -10.38 -11.01 -7.60
N ASN A 113 -10.12 -11.61 -6.43
CA ASN A 113 -11.17 -11.97 -5.49
C ASN A 113 -11.97 -10.75 -4.98
N MET A 114 -11.32 -9.61 -4.74
CA MET A 114 -12.03 -8.38 -4.36
C MET A 114 -12.94 -7.86 -5.48
N LYS A 115 -12.49 -7.93 -6.74
CA LYS A 115 -13.31 -7.56 -7.90
C LYS A 115 -14.54 -8.47 -8.05
N PHE A 116 -14.38 -9.77 -7.78
CA PHE A 116 -15.50 -10.72 -7.81
C PHE A 116 -16.53 -10.47 -6.71
N GLN A 117 -16.11 -10.15 -5.48
CA GLN A 117 -17.04 -9.82 -4.39
C GLN A 117 -17.96 -8.66 -4.75
N ARG A 118 -17.43 -7.61 -5.40
CA ARG A 118 -18.20 -6.43 -5.83
C ARG A 118 -19.35 -6.74 -6.79
N MET A 119 -19.13 -7.67 -7.73
CA MET A 119 -20.19 -8.08 -8.68
C MET A 119 -21.34 -8.81 -7.96
N THR A 120 -21.05 -9.58 -6.91
CA THR A 120 -22.08 -10.33 -6.19
C THR A 120 -22.96 -9.46 -5.30
N THR A 121 -22.40 -8.45 -4.63
CA THR A 121 -23.16 -7.56 -3.72
C THR A 121 -24.03 -6.51 -4.45
N GLN A 122 -23.68 -6.08 -5.66
CA GLN A 122 -24.52 -5.12 -6.41
C GLN A 122 -25.76 -5.77 -7.03
N SER A 123 -25.71 -7.08 -7.31
CA SER A 123 -26.77 -7.80 -8.02
C SER A 123 -28.04 -7.99 -7.18
N TYR A 124 -27.92 -7.95 -5.85
CA TYR A 124 -29.07 -8.15 -4.93
C TYR A 124 -29.89 -6.87 -4.65
N ARG A 125 -29.43 -5.67 -5.04
CA ARG A 125 -30.12 -4.41 -4.71
C ARG A 125 -31.07 -3.89 -5.79
N ARG A 126 -31.20 -4.57 -6.94
CA ARG A 126 -31.92 -4.04 -8.12
C ARG A 126 -33.35 -4.57 -8.33
N THR A 127 -33.97 -5.21 -7.35
CA THR A 127 -35.33 -5.81 -7.52
C THR A 127 -36.40 -5.35 -6.54
N GLN A 128 -36.18 -4.33 -5.70
CA GLN A 128 -37.21 -3.84 -4.75
C GLN A 128 -37.71 -2.41 -5.01
N SER A 129 -37.72 -1.95 -6.26
CA SER A 129 -38.25 -0.61 -6.58
C SER A 129 -39.12 -0.60 -7.83
N THR A 130 -40.28 -1.25 -7.74
CA THR A 130 -41.50 -0.88 -8.49
C THR A 130 -42.68 -1.11 -7.53
N SER A 131 -42.93 -0.16 -6.64
CA SER A 131 -43.86 0.95 -6.85
C SER A 131 -45.31 0.57 -6.53
N ALA A 132 -45.73 0.99 -5.34
CA ALA A 132 -47.11 1.06 -4.92
C ALA A 132 -47.79 2.23 -5.65
N TYR A 133 -48.70 1.94 -6.57
CA TYR A 133 -49.73 2.90 -6.99
C TYR A 133 -51.11 2.32 -6.67
N ARG A 134 -51.58 2.79 -5.53
CA ARG A 134 -52.95 3.17 -5.19
C ARG A 134 -53.79 3.56 -6.43
N THR A 135 -54.86 2.82 -6.71
CA THR A 135 -55.98 3.32 -7.53
C THR A 135 -57.29 2.93 -6.87
N SER A 136 -57.86 3.87 -6.12
CA SER A 136 -59.27 3.91 -5.75
C SER A 136 -60.09 4.27 -6.99
N ALA A 137 -61.05 3.43 -7.38
CA ALA A 137 -62.03 3.73 -8.41
C ALA A 137 -63.44 3.65 -7.84
N THR A 138 -64.07 4.82 -7.88
CA THR A 138 -65.39 5.20 -7.39
C THR A 138 -66.54 4.58 -8.21
N GLN A 139 -67.57 4.17 -7.47
CA GLN A 139 -68.99 3.95 -7.77
C GLN A 139 -69.57 4.58 -9.05
N ILE A 140 -70.33 3.81 -9.85
CA ILE A 140 -71.38 4.31 -10.75
C ILE A 140 -72.64 3.45 -10.58
N ARG A 141 -73.77 4.16 -10.57
CA ARG A 141 -75.15 3.80 -10.28
C ARG A 141 -75.83 3.01 -11.40
#